data_AF-A0A7G2EVX7-F1
#
_entry.id   AF-A0A7G2EVX7-F1
#
_cell.length_a   1.000
_cell.length_b   1.000
_cell.length_c   1.000
_cell.angle_alpha   90.00
_cell.angle_beta   90.00
_cell.angle_gamma   90.00
#
_symmetry.space_group_name_H-M   'P 1'
#
loop_
_entity.id
_entity.type
_entity.pdbx_description
1 polymer ?
#
loop_
_entity_poly.entity_id
_entity_poly.type
_entity_poly.pdbx_seq_one_letter_code
_entity_poly.pdbx_strand_id
1 'polypeptide(L)'
;MSLNSDEPNQTPNQSPLSPPTPNLPVMPPPSVLHLSFNQDHACFAVGTDRGFRILNCDPFREIFRRDFDRGGGVAVVEMLFRCNILALVGGGPDPQYPPNKVMIWDDHQGRCIGELSFRSDVRSVRLRRDRIIVVLEQKIFVYNFSDLKLMHQIETIANPKGLCAVSQGVGSMVLVCPGLQKGQVRIEHYASKRTKFVMAHDSRIACFALTQDGHLLATASSKGTLVRIFNTVDGTLRQEVRRGADRAEIYSLAFSSNAQWLAVSSDKGTVHVFGLKVNSGSQVKDSFRIAPDATPSSPSSSLSLFKGVLPRYFSSEWSVAQFRLVEGTQYIAAFGHQKNTVVILGMDGSFYRCQFDPVNGGEMSQLEYHNCLKPPSVF
;
A
#
# COMPACT_ATOMS: atom_id res chain seq x y z
N MET A 1 -77.26 32.55 47.81
CA MET A 1 -76.03 32.27 48.57
C MET A 1 -75.62 30.84 48.26
N SER A 2 -74.38 30.71 47.80
CA SER A 2 -73.52 29.52 47.83
C SER A 2 -73.90 28.32 46.95
N LEU A 3 -73.24 28.32 45.79
CA LEU A 3 -72.92 27.20 44.91
C LEU A 3 -72.08 26.14 45.65
N ASN A 4 -72.41 24.87 45.45
CA ASN A 4 -71.47 23.74 45.45
C ASN A 4 -71.87 22.88 44.24
N SER A 5 -71.06 22.90 43.20
CA SER A 5 -71.24 22.14 41.97
C SER A 5 -70.17 21.06 41.87
N ASP A 6 -70.65 19.83 41.68
CA ASP A 6 -69.89 18.60 41.47
C ASP A 6 -68.86 18.70 40.34
N GLU A 7 -67.65 18.20 40.60
CA GLU A 7 -66.62 17.92 39.59
C GLU A 7 -66.99 16.71 38.72
N PRO A 8 -66.77 16.77 37.39
CA PRO A 8 -66.55 15.58 36.59
C PRO A 8 -65.12 15.55 36.02
N ASN A 9 -64.38 14.51 36.45
CA ASN A 9 -63.45 13.67 35.69
C ASN A 9 -62.82 14.27 34.40
N GLN A 10 -61.57 14.75 34.51
CA GLN A 10 -60.72 15.08 33.35
C GLN A 10 -59.92 13.86 32.89
N THR A 11 -60.20 13.41 31.67
CA THR A 11 -59.39 12.44 30.90
C THR A 11 -58.01 13.00 30.56
N PRO A 12 -56.94 12.19 30.55
CA PRO A 12 -55.59 12.67 30.24
C PRO A 12 -55.42 12.97 28.75
N ASN A 13 -54.91 14.16 28.46
CA ASN A 13 -54.51 14.66 27.15
C ASN A 13 -53.52 13.69 26.47
N GLN A 14 -53.96 12.98 25.43
CA GLN A 14 -53.05 12.29 24.51
C GLN A 14 -52.46 13.31 23.54
N SER A 15 -51.17 13.60 23.71
CA SER A 15 -50.37 14.29 22.70
C SER A 15 -50.37 13.50 21.37
N PRO A 16 -50.54 14.14 20.21
CA PRO A 16 -50.57 13.43 18.94
C PRO A 16 -49.21 12.77 18.67
N LEU A 17 -49.24 11.45 18.45
CA LEU A 17 -48.11 10.66 17.97
C LEU A 17 -47.52 11.30 16.72
N SER A 18 -46.22 11.58 16.75
CA SER A 18 -45.43 11.97 15.58
C SER A 18 -45.67 10.95 14.46
N PRO A 19 -45.88 11.38 13.20
CA PRO A 19 -45.99 10.43 12.10
C PRO A 19 -44.70 9.60 12.02
N PRO A 20 -44.78 8.30 11.68
CA PRO A 20 -43.59 7.49 11.49
C PRO A 20 -42.74 8.13 10.40
N THR A 21 -41.48 8.41 10.72
CA THR A 21 -40.49 8.90 9.77
C THR A 21 -40.49 7.94 8.58
N PRO A 22 -40.65 8.42 7.33
CA PRO A 22 -40.59 7.54 6.18
C PRO A 22 -39.22 6.85 6.18
N ASN A 23 -39.24 5.52 6.11
CA ASN A 23 -38.03 4.71 5.92
C ASN A 23 -37.37 5.17 4.62
N LEU A 24 -36.41 6.10 4.72
CA LEU A 24 -35.55 6.46 3.61
C LEU A 24 -34.86 5.19 3.14
N PRO A 25 -34.82 4.91 1.82
CA PRO A 25 -34.12 3.75 1.33
C PRO A 25 -32.66 3.82 1.79
N VAL A 26 -32.23 2.83 2.57
CA VAL A 26 -30.84 2.70 3.00
C VAL A 26 -30.01 2.56 1.72
N MET A 27 -29.28 3.60 1.36
CA MET A 27 -28.40 3.56 0.19
C MET A 27 -27.41 2.41 0.36
N PRO A 28 -27.10 1.65 -0.72
CA PRO A 28 -26.10 0.60 -0.64
C PRO A 28 -24.75 1.20 -0.20
N PRO A 29 -23.83 0.39 0.36
CA PRO A 29 -22.49 0.86 0.69
C PRO A 29 -21.74 1.28 -0.60
N PRO A 30 -20.83 2.28 -0.53
CA PRO A 30 -20.04 2.71 -1.68
C PRO A 30 -19.08 1.61 -2.14
N SER A 31 -18.86 1.52 -3.46
CA SER A 31 -17.81 0.66 -4.00
C SER A 31 -16.45 1.33 -3.88
N VAL A 32 -15.42 0.55 -3.52
CA VAL A 32 -14.04 1.05 -3.43
C VAL A 32 -13.42 1.05 -4.82
N LEU A 33 -12.86 2.20 -5.20
CA LEU A 33 -12.12 2.37 -6.45
C LEU A 33 -10.61 2.42 -6.21
N HIS A 34 -10.17 2.82 -5.01
CA HIS A 34 -8.76 2.99 -4.70
C HIS A 34 -8.45 2.78 -3.21
N LEU A 35 -7.29 2.19 -2.93
CA LEU A 35 -6.69 2.10 -1.60
C LEU A 35 -5.22 2.50 -1.68
N SER A 36 -4.78 3.36 -0.77
CA SER A 36 -3.37 3.74 -0.66
C SER A 36 -3.02 4.05 0.79
N PHE A 37 -1.87 3.58 1.24
CA PHE A 37 -1.25 4.11 2.44
C PHE A 37 -0.59 5.45 2.13
N ASN A 38 -0.53 6.34 3.12
CA ASN A 38 0.39 7.47 3.05
C ASN A 38 1.85 6.98 3.20
N GLN A 39 2.79 7.89 2.98
CA GLN A 39 4.23 7.63 2.83
C GLN A 39 4.91 7.04 4.06
N ASP A 40 4.31 7.15 5.25
CA ASP A 40 4.80 6.57 6.50
C ASP A 40 3.89 5.44 7.02
N HIS A 41 2.88 5.04 6.25
CA HIS A 41 1.89 4.02 6.59
C HIS A 41 1.08 4.32 7.87
N ALA A 42 1.07 5.57 8.32
CA ALA A 42 0.37 5.98 9.51
C ALA A 42 -1.12 6.29 9.23
N CYS A 43 -1.46 6.57 7.98
CA CYS A 43 -2.81 6.79 7.50
C CYS A 43 -3.03 6.05 6.17
N PHE A 44 -4.29 5.95 5.75
CA PHE A 44 -4.63 5.46 4.43
C PHE A 44 -5.82 6.23 3.84
N ALA A 45 -5.88 6.25 2.52
CA ALA A 45 -6.96 6.83 1.75
C ALA A 45 -7.79 5.74 1.08
N VAL A 46 -9.09 6.00 1.02
CA VAL A 46 -10.08 5.17 0.31
C VAL A 46 -10.76 6.07 -0.72
N GLY A 47 -10.53 5.78 -2.00
CA GLY A 47 -11.32 6.35 -3.09
C GLY A 47 -12.54 5.47 -3.36
N THR A 48 -13.70 6.09 -3.58
CA THR A 48 -14.97 5.38 -3.78
C THR A 48 -15.71 5.93 -4.99
N ASP A 49 -16.78 5.26 -5.41
CA ASP A 49 -17.72 5.74 -6.43
C ASP A 49 -18.52 7.01 -6.05
N ARG A 50 -18.40 7.47 -4.80
CA ARG A 50 -19.12 8.63 -4.26
C ARG A 50 -18.23 9.73 -3.70
N GLY A 51 -16.92 9.54 -3.71
CA GLY A 51 -15.98 10.48 -3.10
C GLY A 51 -14.81 9.76 -2.47
N PHE A 52 -14.32 10.25 -1.33
CA PHE A 52 -13.13 9.69 -0.69
C PHE A 52 -13.12 9.86 0.83
N ARG A 53 -12.29 9.05 1.48
CA ARG A 53 -12.12 9.01 2.94
C ARG A 53 -10.65 8.91 3.30
N ILE A 54 -10.25 9.58 4.37
CA ILE A 54 -8.92 9.48 4.96
C ILE A 54 -9.06 8.93 6.37
N LEU A 55 -8.31 7.87 6.67
CA LEU A 55 -8.37 7.16 7.93
C LEU A 55 -6.98 7.05 8.56
N ASN A 56 -6.92 7.13 9.87
CA ASN A 56 -5.74 6.84 10.68
C ASN A 56 -5.62 5.33 10.86
N CYS A 57 -4.40 4.79 10.79
CA CYS A 57 -4.17 3.37 11.05
C CYS A 57 -4.23 3.09 12.56
N ASP A 58 -3.62 3.92 13.40
CA ASP A 58 -3.46 3.66 14.84
C ASP A 58 -3.63 4.94 15.71
N PRO A 59 -4.67 5.05 16.56
CA PRO A 59 -5.83 4.14 16.60
C PRO A 59 -6.62 4.19 15.29
N PHE A 60 -7.27 3.09 14.91
CA PHE A 60 -8.14 3.07 13.73
C PHE A 60 -9.26 4.10 13.89
N ARG A 61 -9.29 5.09 13.00
CA ARG A 61 -10.28 6.16 13.05
C ARG A 61 -10.42 6.87 11.71
N GLU A 62 -11.65 7.14 11.28
CA GLU A 62 -11.89 8.07 10.17
C GLU A 62 -11.49 9.50 10.59
N ILE A 63 -10.53 10.09 9.87
CA ILE A 63 -10.09 11.47 10.08
C ILE A 63 -11.08 12.41 9.43
N PHE A 64 -11.40 12.16 8.16
CA PHE A 64 -12.45 12.87 7.45
C PHE A 64 -12.94 12.08 6.23
N ARG A 65 -14.15 12.43 5.79
CA ARG A 65 -14.74 11.97 4.54
C ARG A 65 -15.27 13.13 3.72
N ARG A 66 -15.32 12.95 2.41
CA ARG A 66 -15.95 13.84 1.43
C ARG A 66 -16.77 12.98 0.48
N ASP A 67 -18.08 13.01 0.65
CA ASP A 67 -19.04 12.40 -0.27
C ASP A 67 -19.59 13.51 -1.18
N PHE A 68 -19.77 13.23 -2.47
CA PHE A 68 -20.27 14.18 -3.46
C PHE A 68 -21.76 13.91 -3.77
N ASP A 69 -22.57 14.97 -3.79
CA ASP A 69 -24.04 14.90 -3.76
C ASP A 69 -24.70 14.19 -4.96
N ARG A 70 -24.02 14.11 -6.12
CA ARG A 70 -24.60 13.58 -7.37
C ARG A 70 -24.06 12.22 -7.80
N GLY A 71 -23.26 11.56 -6.96
CA GLY A 71 -22.23 10.66 -7.48
C GLY A 71 -20.96 11.46 -7.76
N GLY A 72 -19.82 10.79 -7.84
CA GLY A 72 -18.54 11.47 -7.94
C GLY A 72 -17.39 10.56 -7.61
N GLY A 73 -17.14 9.59 -8.47
CA GLY A 73 -16.11 8.59 -8.26
C GLY A 73 -14.70 9.18 -8.26
N VAL A 74 -13.90 8.76 -7.29
CA VAL A 74 -12.48 9.15 -7.16
C VAL A 74 -11.63 7.88 -7.20
N ALA A 75 -10.94 7.67 -8.31
CA ALA A 75 -10.16 6.47 -8.59
C ALA A 75 -8.68 6.57 -8.19
N VAL A 76 -8.19 7.77 -7.88
CA VAL A 76 -6.88 7.96 -7.23
C VAL A 76 -7.04 8.99 -6.13
N VAL A 77 -6.61 8.62 -4.93
CA VAL A 77 -6.48 9.53 -3.79
C VAL A 77 -5.08 9.34 -3.25
N GLU A 78 -4.22 10.33 -3.45
CA GLU A 78 -2.84 10.28 -2.98
C GLU A 78 -2.57 11.36 -1.95
N MET A 79 -2.15 10.91 -0.77
CA MET A 79 -1.85 11.77 0.37
C MET A 79 -0.45 12.35 0.24
N LEU A 80 -0.21 13.53 0.80
CA LEU A 80 1.13 14.01 1.09
C LEU A 80 1.38 13.90 2.61
N PHE A 81 1.93 12.77 3.04
CA PHE A 81 2.12 12.42 4.45
C PHE A 81 0.82 12.60 5.25
N ARG A 82 0.81 13.54 6.20
CA ARG A 82 -0.36 13.95 6.99
C ARG A 82 -0.72 15.42 6.75
N CYS A 83 -0.31 15.97 5.61
CA CYS A 83 -0.70 17.32 5.19
C CYS A 83 -2.16 17.34 4.72
N ASN A 84 -2.74 18.54 4.64
CA ASN A 84 -4.06 18.81 4.07
C ASN A 84 -4.09 18.71 2.53
N ILE A 85 -2.95 18.48 1.88
CA ILE A 85 -2.86 18.40 0.42
C ILE A 85 -3.00 16.96 -0.06
N LEU A 86 -3.92 16.77 -1.00
CA LEU A 86 -4.18 15.51 -1.70
C LEU A 86 -4.05 15.70 -3.22
N ALA A 87 -3.69 14.64 -3.93
CA ALA A 87 -3.86 14.56 -5.37
C ALA A 87 -5.03 13.61 -5.69
N LEU A 88 -6.01 14.10 -6.44
CA LEU A 88 -7.22 13.38 -6.81
C LEU A 88 -7.29 13.16 -8.32
N VAL A 89 -7.76 11.98 -8.74
CA VAL A 89 -8.15 11.69 -10.12
C VAL A 89 -9.53 11.06 -10.09
N GLY A 90 -10.45 11.56 -10.90
CA GLY A 90 -11.79 10.98 -11.01
C GLY A 90 -11.76 9.65 -11.74
N GLY A 91 -12.69 8.76 -11.41
CA GLY A 91 -12.87 7.50 -12.12
C GLY A 91 -14.11 6.76 -11.65
N GLY A 92 -14.24 5.49 -12.03
CA GLY A 92 -15.50 4.76 -11.84
C GLY A 92 -16.56 5.13 -12.89
N PRO A 93 -17.81 4.67 -12.72
CA PRO A 93 -18.88 4.88 -13.70
C PRO A 93 -19.30 6.34 -13.89
N ASP A 94 -19.19 7.14 -12.83
CA ASP A 94 -19.57 8.56 -12.81
C ASP A 94 -18.49 9.38 -12.08
N PRO A 95 -17.42 9.79 -12.78
CA PRO A 95 -16.24 10.37 -12.14
C PRO A 95 -16.43 11.84 -11.74
N GLN A 96 -15.99 12.21 -10.53
CA GLN A 96 -16.07 13.61 -10.06
C GLN A 96 -15.24 14.58 -10.90
N TYR A 97 -14.12 14.10 -11.44
CA TYR A 97 -13.18 14.85 -12.27
C TYR A 97 -12.83 14.06 -13.53
N PRO A 98 -12.41 14.70 -14.62
CA PRO A 98 -11.94 13.97 -15.80
C PRO A 98 -10.77 13.02 -15.45
N PRO A 99 -10.78 11.76 -15.93
CA PRO A 99 -9.76 10.76 -15.59
C PRO A 99 -8.36 11.10 -16.12
N ASN A 100 -8.26 12.06 -17.03
CA ASN A 100 -7.02 12.60 -17.57
C ASN A 100 -6.53 13.86 -16.85
N LYS A 101 -7.13 14.22 -15.70
CA LYS A 101 -6.71 15.36 -14.87
C LYS A 101 -6.31 14.91 -13.48
N VAL A 102 -5.23 15.51 -12.97
CA VAL A 102 -4.87 15.45 -11.54
C VAL A 102 -5.30 16.75 -10.89
N MET A 103 -6.18 16.66 -9.90
CA MET A 103 -6.62 17.78 -9.09
C MET A 103 -5.79 17.85 -7.82
N ILE A 104 -5.20 19.01 -7.53
CA ILE A 104 -4.49 19.27 -6.28
C ILE A 104 -5.49 19.87 -5.30
N TRP A 105 -5.91 19.07 -4.32
CA TRP A 105 -6.96 19.40 -3.36
C TRP A 105 -6.34 19.86 -2.05
N ASP A 106 -6.87 20.96 -1.50
CA ASP A 106 -6.58 21.39 -0.14
C ASP A 106 -7.82 21.11 0.72
N ASP A 107 -7.71 20.15 1.64
CA ASP A 107 -8.82 19.75 2.48
C ASP A 107 -9.18 20.78 3.56
N HIS A 108 -8.20 21.56 4.03
CA HIS A 108 -8.45 22.65 4.97
C HIS A 108 -9.31 23.74 4.33
N GLN A 109 -9.08 24.03 3.05
CA GLN A 109 -9.88 24.99 2.28
C GLN A 109 -11.13 24.36 1.63
N GLY A 110 -11.24 23.03 1.63
CA GLY A 110 -12.33 22.30 1.01
C GLY A 110 -12.47 22.53 -0.50
N ARG A 111 -11.36 22.80 -1.21
CA ARG A 111 -11.39 23.13 -2.65
C ARG A 111 -10.13 22.68 -3.39
N CYS A 112 -10.25 22.60 -4.71
CA CYS A 112 -9.11 22.43 -5.60
C CYS A 112 -8.29 23.74 -5.69
N ILE A 113 -6.98 23.62 -5.57
CA ILE A 113 -6.01 24.73 -5.62
C ILE A 113 -5.11 24.69 -6.85
N GLY A 114 -5.12 23.60 -7.63
CA GLY A 114 -4.40 23.50 -8.90
C GLY A 114 -4.81 22.26 -9.69
N GLU A 115 -4.54 22.25 -10.99
CA GLU A 115 -4.80 21.09 -11.85
C GLU A 115 -3.67 20.83 -12.83
N LEU A 116 -3.46 19.56 -13.17
CA LEU A 116 -2.57 19.11 -14.25
C LEU A 116 -3.40 18.31 -15.26
N SER A 117 -3.39 18.71 -16.53
CA SER A 117 -4.19 18.09 -17.59
C SER A 117 -3.32 17.30 -18.57
N PHE A 118 -3.76 16.09 -18.91
CA PHE A 118 -3.03 15.17 -19.77
C PHE A 118 -3.86 14.74 -20.99
N ARG A 119 -3.19 14.20 -22.01
CA ARG A 119 -3.84 13.73 -23.25
C ARG A 119 -4.41 12.31 -23.16
N SER A 120 -4.14 11.62 -22.06
CA SER A 120 -4.65 10.28 -21.77
C SER A 120 -4.93 10.16 -20.28
N ASP A 121 -5.65 9.11 -19.91
CA ASP A 121 -6.00 8.84 -18.53
C ASP A 121 -4.76 8.68 -17.64
N VAL A 122 -4.89 9.23 -16.43
CA VAL A 122 -3.90 9.11 -15.37
C VAL A 122 -4.08 7.74 -14.72
N ARG A 123 -3.02 6.94 -14.71
CA ARG A 123 -3.01 5.59 -14.13
C ARG A 123 -2.66 5.60 -12.64
N SER A 124 -1.80 6.53 -12.23
CA SER A 124 -1.41 6.71 -10.83
C SER A 124 -0.76 8.07 -10.62
N VAL A 125 -0.79 8.55 -9.37
CA VAL A 125 -0.01 9.70 -8.93
C VAL A 125 0.91 9.26 -7.80
N ARG A 126 2.06 9.92 -7.61
CA ARG A 126 2.86 9.83 -6.38
C ARG A 126 3.22 11.23 -5.93
N LEU A 127 3.06 11.47 -4.63
CA LEU A 127 3.43 12.74 -4.01
C LEU A 127 4.68 12.60 -3.16
N ARG A 128 5.49 13.64 -3.23
CA ARG A 128 6.63 13.91 -2.36
C ARG A 128 6.57 15.40 -2.00
N ARG A 129 7.22 15.81 -0.91
CA ARG A 129 7.17 17.21 -0.43
C ARG A 129 7.57 18.25 -1.49
N ASP A 130 8.44 17.87 -2.42
CA ASP A 130 8.96 18.74 -3.47
C ASP A 130 8.58 18.30 -4.89
N ARG A 131 7.88 17.16 -5.08
CA ARG A 131 7.57 16.61 -6.41
C ARG A 131 6.15 16.06 -6.51
N ILE A 132 5.57 16.21 -7.70
CA ILE A 132 4.37 15.50 -8.14
C ILE A 132 4.78 14.61 -9.30
N ILE A 133 4.52 13.31 -9.18
CA ILE A 133 4.81 12.34 -10.23
C ILE A 133 3.48 11.82 -10.77
N VAL A 134 3.23 12.00 -12.06
CA VAL A 134 2.02 11.55 -12.73
C VAL A 134 2.36 10.45 -13.72
N VAL A 135 1.70 9.31 -13.59
CA VAL A 135 1.92 8.12 -14.41
C VAL A 135 0.77 7.95 -15.38
N LEU A 136 1.08 8.00 -16.68
CA LEU A 136 0.20 7.60 -17.75
C LEU A 136 0.60 6.18 -18.23
N GLU A 137 -0.08 5.67 -19.25
CA GLU A 137 0.17 4.31 -19.74
C GLU A 137 1.57 4.10 -20.32
N GLN A 138 2.18 5.10 -20.95
CA GLN A 138 3.52 4.94 -21.57
C GLN A 138 4.49 6.07 -21.18
N LYS A 139 4.05 6.99 -20.30
CA LYS A 139 4.82 8.17 -19.91
C LYS A 139 4.66 8.45 -18.44
N ILE A 140 5.73 8.92 -17.82
CA ILE A 140 5.73 9.46 -16.47
C ILE A 140 6.20 10.90 -16.53
N PHE A 141 5.47 11.80 -15.89
CA PHE A 141 5.78 13.22 -15.78
C PHE A 141 6.17 13.53 -14.34
N VAL A 142 7.28 14.23 -14.15
CA VAL A 142 7.77 14.67 -12.84
C VAL A 142 7.72 16.18 -12.83
N TYR A 143 6.89 16.73 -11.95
CA TYR A 143 6.70 18.16 -11.75
C TYR A 143 7.33 18.60 -10.43
N ASN A 144 7.78 19.85 -10.39
CA ASN A 144 8.08 20.52 -9.15
C ASN A 144 6.77 20.84 -8.43
N PHE A 145 6.69 20.56 -7.13
CA PHE A 145 5.45 20.72 -6.36
C PHE A 145 5.07 22.20 -6.16
N SER A 146 6.06 23.07 -5.95
CA SER A 146 5.81 24.46 -5.56
C SER A 146 5.26 25.34 -6.67
N ASP A 147 5.69 25.12 -7.92
CA ASP A 147 5.34 25.96 -9.08
C ASP A 147 4.73 25.17 -10.24
N LEU A 148 4.49 23.87 -10.05
CA LEU A 148 3.91 22.95 -11.04
C LEU A 148 4.69 22.90 -12.37
N LYS A 149 5.96 23.30 -12.40
CA LYS A 149 6.77 23.21 -13.61
C LYS A 149 7.17 21.76 -13.88
N LEU A 150 7.02 21.35 -15.15
CA LEU A 150 7.51 20.06 -15.61
C LEU A 150 9.04 20.02 -15.56
N MET A 151 9.58 19.03 -14.86
CA MET A 151 11.02 18.84 -14.72
C MET A 151 11.57 17.71 -15.59
N HIS A 152 10.85 16.60 -15.68
CA HIS A 152 11.30 15.41 -16.39
C HIS A 152 10.11 14.66 -16.98
N GLN A 153 10.27 14.18 -18.21
CA GLN A 153 9.36 13.26 -18.86
C GLN A 153 10.11 11.96 -19.16
N ILE A 154 9.56 10.84 -18.70
CA ILE A 154 10.15 9.51 -18.82
C ILE A 154 9.22 8.68 -19.70
N GLU A 155 9.77 8.03 -20.71
CA GLU A 155 9.06 7.01 -21.48
C GLU A 155 9.22 5.65 -20.82
N THR A 156 8.13 4.88 -20.78
CA THR A 156 8.09 3.53 -20.24
C THR A 156 7.49 2.58 -21.27
N ILE A 157 7.74 1.27 -21.11
CA ILE A 157 6.86 0.27 -21.68
C ILE A 157 5.41 0.50 -21.19
N ALA A 158 4.42 -0.09 -21.86
CA ALA A 158 3.02 -0.08 -21.43
C ALA A 158 2.91 -0.44 -19.93
N ASN A 159 2.36 0.51 -19.18
CA ASN A 159 2.25 0.55 -17.72
C ASN A 159 0.77 0.72 -17.31
N PRO A 160 -0.11 -0.24 -17.65
CA PRO A 160 -1.55 -0.11 -17.40
C PRO A 160 -1.91 -0.04 -15.91
N LYS A 161 -1.02 -0.56 -15.04
CA LYS A 161 -1.16 -0.53 -13.57
C LYS A 161 -0.60 0.74 -12.92
N GLY A 162 -0.06 1.68 -13.70
CA GLY A 162 0.48 2.93 -13.16
C GLY A 162 1.68 2.74 -12.21
N LEU A 163 2.50 1.70 -12.42
CA LEU A 163 3.62 1.38 -11.54
C LEU A 163 4.66 2.51 -11.52
N CYS A 164 4.84 3.09 -10.34
CA CYS A 164 5.91 4.02 -10.00
C CYS A 164 6.11 4.06 -8.48
N ALA A 165 7.36 4.18 -8.05
CA ALA A 165 7.74 4.31 -6.66
C ALA A 165 8.81 5.40 -6.55
N VAL A 166 8.74 6.19 -5.47
CA VAL A 166 9.68 7.28 -5.21
C VAL A 166 10.14 7.21 -3.77
N SER A 167 11.42 7.50 -3.53
CA SER A 167 11.93 7.61 -2.17
C SER A 167 11.37 8.87 -1.51
N GLN A 168 11.20 8.81 -0.19
CA GLN A 168 10.49 9.82 0.59
C GLN A 168 11.35 10.43 1.71
N GLY A 169 12.62 10.02 1.80
CA GLY A 169 13.62 10.63 2.67
C GLY A 169 13.94 12.08 2.31
N VAL A 170 14.57 12.81 3.24
CA VAL A 170 14.86 14.25 3.14
C VAL A 170 15.83 14.59 2.00
N GLY A 171 16.69 13.65 1.61
CA GLY A 171 17.67 13.81 0.53
C GLY A 171 17.04 13.80 -0.87
N SER A 172 17.88 13.79 -1.90
CA SER A 172 17.38 13.77 -3.27
C SER A 172 16.56 12.52 -3.59
N MET A 173 15.58 12.68 -4.47
CA MET A 173 14.64 11.64 -4.86
C MET A 173 15.34 10.52 -5.65
N VAL A 174 15.00 9.27 -5.32
CA VAL A 174 15.17 8.11 -6.18
C VAL A 174 13.82 7.76 -6.75
N LEU A 175 13.70 7.65 -8.07
CA LEU A 175 12.46 7.26 -8.76
C LEU A 175 12.65 5.92 -9.44
N VAL A 176 11.66 5.04 -9.30
CA VAL A 176 11.63 3.72 -9.93
C VAL A 176 10.38 3.58 -10.79
N CYS A 177 10.57 3.09 -12.01
CA CYS A 177 9.50 2.82 -12.97
C CYS A 177 9.84 1.63 -13.88
N PRO A 178 8.87 1.06 -14.60
CA PRO A 178 9.17 0.10 -15.67
C PRO A 178 10.13 0.70 -16.71
N GLY A 179 11.09 -0.09 -17.18
CA GLY A 179 11.95 0.27 -18.29
C GLY A 179 11.23 0.22 -19.64
N LEU A 180 12.00 0.25 -20.73
CA LEU A 180 11.44 0.12 -22.09
C LEU A 180 11.30 -1.34 -22.52
N GLN A 181 11.93 -2.26 -21.78
CA GLN A 181 11.90 -3.69 -22.07
C GLN A 181 11.09 -4.47 -21.03
N LYS A 182 10.53 -5.60 -21.48
CA LYS A 182 9.80 -6.53 -20.62
C LYS A 182 10.69 -6.97 -19.45
N GLY A 183 10.20 -6.78 -18.23
CA GLY A 183 10.90 -7.22 -17.02
C GLY A 183 12.08 -6.33 -16.60
N GLN A 184 12.32 -5.24 -17.32
CA GLN A 184 13.29 -4.22 -16.98
C GLN A 184 12.67 -3.19 -16.02
N VAL A 185 13.46 -2.74 -15.06
CA VAL A 185 13.16 -1.61 -14.18
C VAL A 185 14.17 -0.50 -14.41
N ARG A 186 13.70 0.74 -14.53
CA ARG A 186 14.50 1.97 -14.60
C ARG A 186 14.52 2.62 -13.21
N ILE A 187 15.70 2.97 -12.75
CA ILE A 187 15.98 3.61 -11.47
C ILE A 187 16.71 4.93 -11.75
N GLU A 188 16.12 6.05 -11.33
CA GLU A 188 16.68 7.39 -11.47
C GLU A 188 17.16 7.92 -10.13
N HIS A 189 18.44 8.24 -10.04
CA HIS A 189 19.04 8.91 -8.88
C HIS A 189 19.21 10.40 -9.19
N TYR A 190 18.29 11.24 -8.70
CA TYR A 190 18.29 12.67 -9.06
C TYR A 190 19.48 13.44 -8.48
N ALA A 191 20.02 13.03 -7.32
CA ALA A 191 21.21 13.67 -6.73
C ALA A 191 22.43 13.54 -7.63
N SER A 192 22.70 12.31 -8.08
CA SER A 192 23.88 12.01 -8.90
C SER A 192 23.62 12.13 -10.40
N LYS A 193 22.37 12.41 -10.81
CA LYS A 193 21.90 12.40 -12.20
C LYS A 193 22.26 11.08 -12.91
N ARG A 194 22.13 9.96 -12.20
CA ARG A 194 22.46 8.63 -12.72
C ARG A 194 21.19 7.82 -12.95
N THR A 195 21.08 7.27 -14.14
CA THR A 195 20.06 6.29 -14.49
C THR A 195 20.65 4.89 -14.43
N LYS A 196 19.89 3.94 -13.88
CA LYS A 196 20.20 2.51 -13.87
C LYS A 196 19.05 1.72 -14.45
N PHE A 197 19.40 0.69 -15.22
CA PHE A 197 18.45 -0.28 -15.77
C PHE A 197 18.79 -1.65 -15.20
N VAL A 198 17.80 -2.30 -14.61
CA VAL A 198 17.92 -3.63 -14.01
C VAL A 198 16.98 -4.57 -14.74
N MET A 199 17.52 -5.63 -15.36
CA MET A 199 16.73 -6.75 -15.87
C MET A 199 16.30 -7.63 -14.69
N ALA A 200 15.22 -7.21 -14.02
CA ALA A 200 14.82 -7.83 -12.76
C ALA A 200 14.14 -9.19 -12.97
N HIS A 201 13.42 -9.37 -14.08
CA HIS A 201 12.67 -10.60 -14.39
C HIS A 201 12.59 -10.85 -15.90
N ASP A 202 12.34 -12.09 -16.33
CA ASP A 202 12.06 -12.41 -17.75
C ASP A 202 10.61 -12.10 -18.16
N SER A 203 9.72 -12.00 -17.17
CA SER A 203 8.30 -11.63 -17.29
C SER A 203 8.09 -10.14 -17.05
N ARG A 204 6.94 -9.60 -17.50
CA ARG A 204 6.57 -8.20 -17.22
C ARG A 204 6.61 -7.94 -15.72
N ILE A 205 7.08 -6.76 -15.34
CA ILE A 205 7.02 -6.29 -13.95
C ILE A 205 5.55 -6.12 -13.57
N ALA A 206 5.16 -6.72 -12.45
CA ALA A 206 3.78 -6.68 -11.94
C ALA A 206 3.64 -5.77 -10.73
N CYS A 207 4.67 -5.69 -9.88
CA CYS A 207 4.70 -4.87 -8.69
C CYS A 207 6.16 -4.58 -8.29
N PHE A 208 6.41 -3.43 -7.65
CA PHE A 208 7.67 -3.14 -6.97
C PHE A 208 7.46 -2.16 -5.83
N ALA A 209 8.35 -2.20 -4.85
CA ALA A 209 8.40 -1.29 -3.72
C ALA A 209 9.83 -0.79 -3.50
N LEU A 210 9.96 0.41 -2.98
CA LEU A 210 11.23 1.09 -2.71
C LEU A 210 11.27 1.42 -1.22
N THR A 211 12.44 1.29 -0.58
CA THR A 211 12.62 1.77 0.79
C THR A 211 12.55 3.30 0.86
N GLN A 212 12.23 3.83 2.04
CA GLN A 212 12.05 5.27 2.25
C GLN A 212 13.27 6.11 1.84
N ASP A 213 14.47 5.56 2.08
CA ASP A 213 15.76 6.13 1.70
C ASP A 213 16.13 5.93 0.22
N GLY A 214 15.41 5.07 -0.50
CA GLY A 214 15.65 4.74 -1.89
C GLY A 214 16.78 3.75 -2.13
N HIS A 215 17.34 3.09 -1.10
CA HIS A 215 18.50 2.20 -1.25
C HIS A 215 18.16 0.78 -1.70
N LEU A 216 16.98 0.26 -1.35
CA LEU A 216 16.55 -1.08 -1.71
C LEU A 216 15.26 -1.08 -2.52
N LEU A 217 15.24 -1.93 -3.54
CA LEU A 217 14.12 -2.12 -4.45
C LEU A 217 13.68 -3.59 -4.42
N ALA A 218 12.45 -3.86 -4.01
CA ALA A 218 11.82 -5.16 -4.17
C ALA A 218 11.01 -5.19 -5.46
N THR A 219 11.08 -6.28 -6.23
CA THR A 219 10.36 -6.43 -7.50
C THR A 219 9.72 -7.79 -7.61
N ALA A 220 8.53 -7.83 -8.20
CA ALA A 220 7.86 -9.06 -8.59
C ALA A 220 7.35 -8.94 -10.04
N SER A 221 7.37 -10.05 -10.76
CA SER A 221 6.85 -10.13 -12.13
C SER A 221 5.47 -10.75 -12.19
N SER A 222 4.88 -10.79 -13.38
CA SER A 222 3.58 -11.42 -13.64
C SER A 222 3.55 -12.95 -13.44
N LYS A 223 4.70 -13.58 -13.22
CA LYS A 223 4.79 -14.96 -12.70
C LYS A 223 4.55 -15.01 -11.19
N GLY A 224 4.99 -13.99 -10.46
CA GLY A 224 4.80 -13.82 -9.02
C GLY A 224 5.35 -14.91 -8.10
N THR A 225 6.15 -15.85 -8.62
CA THR A 225 6.77 -16.94 -7.84
C THR A 225 7.94 -16.47 -6.99
N LEU A 226 8.66 -15.46 -7.47
CA LEU A 226 9.85 -14.91 -6.84
C LEU A 226 9.68 -13.41 -6.63
N VAL A 227 10.19 -12.94 -5.50
CA VAL A 227 10.41 -11.53 -5.23
C VAL A 227 11.91 -11.29 -5.09
N ARG A 228 12.42 -10.31 -5.82
CA ARG A 228 13.86 -10.00 -5.87
C ARG A 228 14.13 -8.64 -5.28
N ILE A 229 15.14 -8.57 -4.42
CA ILE A 229 15.57 -7.38 -3.71
C ILE A 229 16.91 -6.93 -4.28
N PHE A 230 16.95 -5.71 -4.79
CA PHE A 230 18.11 -5.09 -5.43
C PHE A 230 18.62 -3.91 -4.61
N ASN A 231 19.93 -3.69 -4.65
CA ASN A 231 20.50 -2.40 -4.30
C ASN A 231 20.30 -1.43 -5.48
N THR A 232 19.76 -0.25 -5.21
CA THR A 232 19.41 0.71 -6.26
C THR A 232 20.60 1.47 -6.83
N VAL A 233 21.71 1.58 -6.09
CA VAL A 233 22.90 2.35 -6.46
C VAL A 233 23.74 1.62 -7.50
N ASP A 234 23.99 0.33 -7.28
CA ASP A 234 24.79 -0.51 -8.16
C ASP A 234 23.95 -1.46 -9.03
N GLY A 235 22.68 -1.66 -8.71
CA GLY A 235 21.76 -2.57 -9.42
C GLY A 235 21.94 -4.04 -9.07
N THR A 236 22.75 -4.36 -8.04
CA THR A 236 23.05 -5.74 -7.66
C THR A 236 21.86 -6.41 -6.99
N LEU A 237 21.60 -7.66 -7.38
CA LEU A 237 20.63 -8.52 -6.68
C LEU A 237 21.21 -8.90 -5.31
N ARG A 238 20.54 -8.48 -4.24
CA ARG A 238 20.96 -8.72 -2.86
C ARG A 238 20.32 -9.96 -2.25
N GLN A 239 19.05 -10.20 -2.55
CA GLN A 239 18.30 -11.34 -2.02
C GLN A 239 17.18 -11.73 -2.98
N GLU A 240 16.84 -13.01 -3.00
CA GLU A 240 15.69 -13.56 -3.71
C GLU A 240 14.89 -14.41 -2.73
N VAL A 241 13.59 -14.11 -2.61
CA VAL A 241 12.67 -14.86 -1.75
C VAL A 241 11.58 -15.51 -2.60
N ARG A 242 11.13 -16.70 -2.19
CA ARG A 242 10.12 -17.47 -2.93
C ARG A 242 8.79 -17.39 -2.22
N ARG A 243 7.81 -16.82 -2.89
CA ARG A 243 6.42 -16.76 -2.41
C ARG A 243 5.72 -18.10 -2.55
N GLY A 244 6.04 -18.87 -3.58
CA GLY A 244 5.57 -20.25 -3.73
C GLY A 244 5.86 -20.82 -5.11
N ALA A 245 5.43 -22.06 -5.34
CA ALA A 245 5.64 -22.77 -6.61
C ALA A 245 4.71 -22.27 -7.72
N ASP A 246 3.43 -22.11 -7.41
CA ASP A 246 2.41 -21.74 -8.38
C ASP A 246 2.48 -20.28 -8.77
N ARG A 247 2.04 -19.95 -9.99
CA ARG A 247 1.87 -18.56 -10.41
C ARG A 247 0.87 -17.82 -9.51
N ALA A 248 1.18 -16.57 -9.17
CA ALA A 248 0.30 -15.69 -8.42
C ALA A 248 0.40 -14.26 -8.96
N GLU A 249 -0.71 -13.54 -8.98
CA GLU A 249 -0.71 -12.09 -9.22
C GLU A 249 -0.34 -11.37 -7.92
N ILE A 250 0.78 -10.63 -7.94
CA ILE A 250 1.21 -9.85 -6.78
C ILE A 250 0.48 -8.51 -6.78
N TYR A 251 -0.22 -8.21 -5.69
CA TYR A 251 -0.96 -6.96 -5.51
C TYR A 251 -0.09 -5.89 -4.84
N SER A 252 0.63 -6.24 -3.77
CA SER A 252 1.48 -5.29 -3.05
C SER A 252 2.78 -5.91 -2.55
N LEU A 253 3.80 -5.07 -2.44
CA LEU A 253 5.06 -5.30 -1.75
C LEU A 253 5.27 -4.15 -0.77
N ALA A 254 5.71 -4.41 0.45
CA ALA A 254 6.03 -3.36 1.41
C ALA A 254 7.23 -3.73 2.27
N PHE A 255 8.20 -2.82 2.38
CA PHE A 255 9.31 -2.96 3.32
C PHE A 255 8.87 -2.51 4.72
N SER A 256 9.41 -3.16 5.75
CA SER A 256 9.43 -2.55 7.08
C SER A 256 10.34 -1.32 7.09
N SER A 257 10.11 -0.38 8.01
CA SER A 257 10.88 0.87 8.10
C SER A 257 12.40 0.65 8.25
N ASN A 258 12.80 -0.45 8.88
CA ASN A 258 14.18 -0.86 9.07
C ASN A 258 14.72 -1.83 8.00
N ALA A 259 13.93 -2.10 6.95
CA ALA A 259 14.23 -3.03 5.86
C ALA A 259 14.64 -4.45 6.32
N GLN A 260 14.19 -4.88 7.50
CA GLN A 260 14.38 -6.26 7.98
C GLN A 260 13.28 -7.21 7.48
N TRP A 261 12.14 -6.68 7.04
CA TRP A 261 11.01 -7.48 6.64
C TRP A 261 10.42 -6.99 5.32
N LEU A 262 9.84 -7.92 4.56
CA LEU A 262 9.09 -7.65 3.35
C LEU A 262 7.72 -8.33 3.43
N ALA A 263 6.65 -7.56 3.33
CA ALA A 263 5.29 -8.07 3.20
C ALA A 263 4.93 -8.21 1.71
N VAL A 264 4.23 -9.29 1.36
CA VAL A 264 3.81 -9.62 -0.01
C VAL A 264 2.37 -10.09 0.01
N SER A 265 1.48 -9.40 -0.71
CA SER A 265 0.09 -9.83 -0.92
C SER A 265 -0.12 -10.31 -2.35
N SER A 266 -1.03 -11.28 -2.53
CA SER A 266 -1.34 -11.84 -3.85
C SER A 266 -2.80 -12.28 -4.01
N ASP A 267 -3.15 -12.69 -5.22
CA ASP A 267 -4.44 -13.30 -5.58
C ASP A 267 -4.72 -14.64 -4.89
N LYS A 268 -3.76 -15.20 -4.14
CA LYS A 268 -3.92 -16.45 -3.39
C LYS A 268 -4.56 -16.29 -2.01
N GLY A 269 -5.14 -15.12 -1.72
CA GLY A 269 -5.78 -14.86 -0.43
C GLY A 269 -4.81 -14.94 0.76
N THR A 270 -3.53 -14.67 0.55
CA THR A 270 -2.51 -14.69 1.61
C THR A 270 -1.63 -13.45 1.58
N VAL A 271 -1.24 -13.00 2.78
CA VAL A 271 -0.15 -12.04 2.98
C VAL A 271 1.01 -12.78 3.63
N HIS A 272 2.17 -12.76 2.97
CA HIS A 272 3.40 -13.38 3.45
C HIS A 272 4.37 -12.32 3.97
N VAL A 273 5.08 -12.62 5.05
CA VAL A 273 6.20 -11.81 5.58
C VAL A 273 7.51 -12.59 5.44
N PHE A 274 8.50 -11.98 4.80
CA PHE A 274 9.84 -12.54 4.60
C PHE A 274 10.86 -11.77 5.42
N GLY A 275 11.80 -12.48 6.04
CA GLY A 275 12.98 -11.88 6.65
C GLY A 275 14.00 -11.46 5.60
N LEU A 276 14.56 -10.27 5.74
CA LEU A 276 15.55 -9.71 4.84
C LEU A 276 16.93 -9.69 5.51
N LYS A 277 17.95 -10.13 4.78
CA LYS A 277 19.35 -10.23 5.26
C LYS A 277 20.26 -9.16 4.65
N VAL A 278 19.66 -8.11 4.08
CA VAL A 278 20.35 -7.17 3.20
C VAL A 278 21.35 -6.27 3.95
N ASN A 279 21.16 -6.06 5.26
CA ASN A 279 22.03 -5.25 6.11
C ASN A 279 23.15 -6.06 6.82
N SER A 280 23.17 -7.39 6.68
CA SER A 280 24.14 -8.25 7.38
C SER A 280 25.51 -8.35 6.69
N GLY A 281 25.73 -7.64 5.59
CA GLY A 281 26.94 -7.70 4.76
C GLY A 281 28.06 -6.71 5.12
N SER A 282 27.90 -5.88 6.17
CA SER A 282 28.88 -4.85 6.57
C SER A 282 29.59 -5.15 7.90
N GLN A 283 29.60 -6.42 8.33
CA GLN A 283 30.50 -6.90 9.38
C GLN A 283 31.64 -7.66 8.70
N VAL A 284 32.75 -6.96 8.45
CA VAL A 284 34.03 -7.61 8.17
C VAL A 284 34.29 -8.55 9.35
N LYS A 285 34.26 -9.86 9.08
CA LYS A 285 34.76 -10.86 10.02
C LYS A 285 36.28 -10.67 10.12
N ASP A 286 36.73 -9.85 11.05
CA ASP A 286 38.07 -10.02 11.62
C ASP A 286 38.06 -11.29 12.46
N SER A 287 38.23 -12.43 11.78
CA SER A 287 38.53 -13.69 12.43
C SER A 287 39.98 -13.67 12.87
N PHE A 288 40.22 -13.17 14.09
CA PHE A 288 41.43 -13.54 14.83
C PHE A 288 41.40 -15.06 15.04
N ARG A 289 42.40 -15.72 14.44
CA ARG A 289 42.69 -17.14 14.62
C ARG A 289 43.21 -17.36 16.03
N ILE A 290 42.46 -18.07 16.87
CA ILE A 290 43.02 -18.85 17.99
C ILE A 290 42.22 -20.16 18.07
N ALA A 291 42.88 -21.28 17.78
CA ALA A 291 42.41 -22.63 18.16
C ALA A 291 42.68 -22.84 19.66
N PRO A 292 41.89 -23.65 20.38
CA PRO A 292 42.27 -25.06 20.48
C PRO A 292 41.13 -26.10 20.67
N ASP A 293 41.50 -27.33 20.33
CA ASP A 293 41.19 -28.67 20.87
C ASP A 293 39.79 -29.29 21.02
N ALA A 294 39.79 -30.59 20.69
CA ALA A 294 38.73 -31.60 20.59
C ALA A 294 38.04 -31.93 21.92
N THR A 295 36.75 -32.30 21.98
CA THR A 295 36.17 -33.65 21.70
C THR A 295 34.63 -33.64 21.93
N PRO A 296 33.87 -34.70 21.53
CA PRO A 296 32.50 -34.60 20.98
C PRO A 296 31.34 -35.13 21.85
N SER A 297 30.09 -34.75 21.52
CA SER A 297 28.88 -35.54 21.81
C SER A 297 27.66 -35.21 20.91
N SER A 298 27.35 -36.18 20.03
CA SER A 298 26.05 -36.74 19.52
C SER A 298 24.77 -35.89 19.27
N PRO A 299 23.82 -36.38 18.45
CA PRO A 299 23.94 -36.98 17.11
C PRO A 299 23.17 -36.15 16.06
N SER A 300 23.76 -36.06 14.87
CA SER A 300 23.18 -35.47 13.67
C SER A 300 22.15 -36.42 13.05
N SER A 301 20.97 -35.89 12.71
CA SER A 301 20.10 -36.54 11.73
C SER A 301 20.68 -36.29 10.34
N SER A 302 21.17 -37.37 9.75
CA SER A 302 21.81 -37.47 8.46
C SER A 302 20.77 -37.50 7.33
N LEU A 303 20.67 -36.41 6.58
CA LEU A 303 20.41 -36.48 5.14
C LEU A 303 21.46 -35.63 4.42
N SER A 304 22.72 -36.01 4.62
CA SER A 304 23.88 -35.53 3.87
C SER A 304 24.20 -36.51 2.74
N LEU A 305 23.29 -36.64 1.78
CA LEU A 305 23.48 -37.39 0.55
C LEU A 305 22.79 -36.59 -0.55
N PHE A 306 23.45 -35.52 -1.00
CA PHE A 306 23.35 -34.79 -2.29
C PHE A 306 24.00 -33.40 -2.12
N LYS A 307 25.24 -33.36 -1.61
CA LYS A 307 26.09 -32.16 -1.65
C LYS A 307 27.04 -32.30 -2.84
N GLY A 308 26.55 -31.95 -4.02
CA GLY A 308 27.33 -31.94 -5.24
C GLY A 308 26.50 -31.40 -6.39
N VAL A 309 26.56 -30.09 -6.60
CA VAL A 309 25.98 -29.34 -7.74
C VAL A 309 24.44 -29.27 -7.77
N LEU A 310 23.82 -28.73 -6.71
CA LEU A 310 22.50 -28.10 -6.86
C LEU A 310 22.70 -26.66 -7.34
N PRO A 311 22.06 -26.23 -8.46
CA PRO A 311 22.07 -24.83 -8.89
C PRO A 311 21.61 -23.93 -7.73
N ARG A 312 22.25 -22.76 -7.55
CA ARG A 312 21.88 -21.75 -6.52
C ARG A 312 20.39 -21.36 -6.53
N TYR A 313 19.64 -21.70 -7.58
CA TYR A 313 18.19 -21.56 -7.67
C TYR A 313 17.40 -22.31 -6.57
N PHE A 314 17.97 -23.36 -5.96
CA PHE A 314 17.28 -24.17 -4.94
C PHE A 314 17.39 -23.66 -3.50
N SER A 315 18.12 -22.58 -3.22
CA SER A 315 18.25 -22.02 -1.86
C SER A 315 17.24 -20.90 -1.57
N SER A 316 16.04 -20.94 -2.17
CA SER A 316 15.07 -19.85 -1.97
C SER A 316 14.58 -19.81 -0.52
N GLU A 317 14.61 -18.62 0.06
CA GLU A 317 14.07 -18.39 1.40
C GLU A 317 12.55 -18.27 1.35
N TRP A 318 11.88 -18.96 2.26
CA TRP A 318 10.42 -19.00 2.39
C TRP A 318 9.94 -17.92 3.35
N SER A 319 8.62 -17.65 3.36
CA SER A 319 8.03 -16.69 4.29
C SER A 319 8.18 -17.17 5.73
N VAL A 320 8.53 -16.24 6.62
CA VAL A 320 8.58 -16.48 8.07
C VAL A 320 7.17 -16.56 8.63
N ALA A 321 6.27 -15.67 8.19
CA ALA A 321 4.89 -15.67 8.65
C ALA A 321 3.89 -15.45 7.51
N GLN A 322 2.65 -15.86 7.72
CA GLN A 322 1.56 -15.67 6.77
C GLN A 322 0.22 -15.38 7.46
N PHE A 323 -0.65 -14.64 6.78
CA PHE A 323 -2.04 -14.44 7.19
C PHE A 323 -2.97 -14.79 6.03
N ARG A 324 -4.04 -15.54 6.32
CA ARG A 324 -5.05 -15.93 5.33
C ARG A 324 -6.21 -14.93 5.31
N LEU A 325 -6.65 -14.61 4.10
CA LEU A 325 -7.70 -13.65 3.78
C LEU A 325 -8.73 -14.31 2.87
N VAL A 326 -9.82 -13.60 2.61
CA VAL A 326 -10.84 -14.05 1.67
C VAL A 326 -10.28 -14.03 0.25
N GLU A 327 -10.35 -15.17 -0.46
CA GLU A 327 -9.93 -15.22 -1.86
C GLU A 327 -10.84 -14.38 -2.77
N GLY A 328 -10.28 -13.85 -3.86
CA GLY A 328 -11.02 -13.04 -4.85
C GLY A 328 -11.06 -11.53 -4.54
N THR A 329 -10.64 -11.10 -3.34
CA THR A 329 -10.47 -9.69 -3.00
C THR A 329 -9.01 -9.25 -3.20
N GLN A 330 -8.80 -8.02 -3.67
CA GLN A 330 -7.46 -7.44 -3.73
C GLN A 330 -7.09 -6.80 -2.39
N TYR A 331 -5.88 -7.11 -1.92
CA TYR A 331 -5.35 -6.60 -0.65
C TYR A 331 -4.01 -5.91 -0.85
N ILE A 332 -3.83 -4.75 -0.20
CA ILE A 332 -2.53 -4.11 -0.03
C ILE A 332 -2.08 -4.21 1.43
N ALA A 333 -0.78 -4.39 1.64
CA ALA A 333 -0.21 -4.54 2.98
C ALA A 333 0.88 -3.50 3.23
N ALA A 334 1.04 -3.10 4.49
CA ALA A 334 2.12 -2.27 4.99
C ALA A 334 2.51 -2.72 6.40
N PHE A 335 3.74 -2.43 6.83
CA PHE A 335 4.11 -2.63 8.24
C PHE A 335 3.55 -1.50 9.10
N GLY A 336 2.92 -1.87 10.22
CA GLY A 336 2.42 -0.93 11.20
C GLY A 336 3.55 -0.33 12.04
N HIS A 337 3.24 0.74 12.78
CA HIS A 337 4.17 1.38 13.72
C HIS A 337 4.41 0.53 14.98
N GLN A 338 3.45 -0.32 15.32
CA GLN A 338 3.61 -1.30 16.39
C GLN A 338 4.55 -2.41 15.94
N LYS A 339 5.43 -2.84 16.86
CA LYS A 339 6.47 -3.83 16.58
C LYS A 339 5.85 -5.13 16.04
N ASN A 340 6.43 -5.64 14.96
CA ASN A 340 6.03 -6.88 14.29
C ASN A 340 4.55 -6.93 13.89
N THR A 341 3.99 -5.79 13.47
CA THR A 341 2.61 -5.73 12.96
C THR A 341 2.56 -5.43 11.48
N VAL A 342 1.56 -6.01 10.80
CA VAL A 342 1.20 -5.73 9.42
C VAL A 342 -0.23 -5.20 9.42
N VAL A 343 -0.44 -4.09 8.71
CA VAL A 343 -1.76 -3.55 8.40
C VAL A 343 -2.12 -3.98 6.98
N ILE A 344 -3.33 -4.52 6.80
CA ILE A 344 -3.81 -5.05 5.52
C ILE A 344 -5.14 -4.36 5.19
N LEU A 345 -5.24 -3.80 3.98
CA LEU A 345 -6.43 -3.13 3.46
C LEU A 345 -6.99 -3.92 2.29
N GLY A 346 -8.29 -4.22 2.29
CA GLY A 346 -8.98 -4.93 1.22
C GLY A 346 -9.93 -4.03 0.43
N MET A 347 -10.06 -4.27 -0.87
CA MET A 347 -11.01 -3.57 -1.76
C MET A 347 -12.49 -3.80 -1.38
N ASP A 348 -12.77 -4.73 -0.48
CA ASP A 348 -14.07 -4.94 0.18
C ASP A 348 -14.30 -4.01 1.39
N GLY A 349 -13.37 -3.06 1.62
CA GLY A 349 -13.40 -2.12 2.74
C GLY A 349 -12.80 -2.68 4.03
N SER A 350 -12.27 -3.90 4.02
CA SER A 350 -11.70 -4.52 5.21
C SER A 350 -10.37 -3.86 5.61
N PHE A 351 -10.19 -3.74 6.92
CA PHE A 351 -8.95 -3.35 7.58
C PHE A 351 -8.60 -4.45 8.57
N TYR A 352 -7.39 -4.99 8.48
CA TYR A 352 -6.84 -5.93 9.45
C TYR A 352 -5.55 -5.37 10.04
N ARG A 353 -5.37 -5.56 11.34
CA ARG A 353 -4.07 -5.48 11.99
C ARG A 353 -3.68 -6.87 12.44
N CYS A 354 -2.56 -7.37 11.95
CA CYS A 354 -2.06 -8.68 12.29
C CYS A 354 -0.68 -8.57 12.93
N GLN A 355 -0.36 -9.42 13.89
CA GLN A 355 0.96 -9.54 14.51
C GLN A 355 1.62 -10.84 14.08
N PHE A 356 2.91 -10.77 13.79
CA PHE A 356 3.71 -11.95 13.45
C PHE A 356 4.80 -12.20 14.51
N ASP A 357 5.12 -13.47 14.74
CA ASP A 357 6.27 -13.87 15.55
C ASP A 357 7.54 -13.87 14.67
N PRO A 358 8.52 -12.97 14.91
CA PRO A 358 9.73 -12.90 14.09
C PRO A 358 10.72 -14.05 14.34
N VAL A 359 10.55 -14.81 15.42
CA VAL A 359 11.44 -15.92 15.81
C VAL A 359 10.88 -17.25 15.33
N ASN A 360 9.64 -17.55 15.71
CA ASN A 360 9.02 -18.84 15.40
C ASN A 360 8.26 -18.83 14.07
N GLY A 361 7.88 -17.63 13.57
CA GLY A 361 7.11 -17.51 12.35
C GLY A 361 5.70 -18.10 12.46
N GLY A 362 5.18 -18.60 11.34
CA GLY A 362 3.89 -19.29 11.27
C GLY A 362 2.70 -18.39 10.91
N GLU A 363 1.51 -18.76 11.39
CA GLU A 363 0.29 -17.99 11.15
C GLU A 363 0.27 -16.72 12.02
N MET A 364 -0.02 -15.57 11.40
CA MET A 364 -0.13 -14.30 12.13
C MET A 364 -1.41 -14.26 12.96
N SER A 365 -1.35 -13.64 14.14
CA SER A 365 -2.53 -13.38 14.96
C SER A 365 -3.23 -12.11 14.52
N GLN A 366 -4.56 -12.16 14.35
CA GLN A 366 -5.36 -10.96 14.11
C GLN A 366 -5.55 -10.21 15.44
N LEU A 367 -5.10 -8.94 15.49
CA LEU A 367 -5.29 -8.05 16.63
C LEU A 367 -6.54 -7.17 16.50
N GLU A 368 -6.84 -6.74 15.28
CA GLU A 368 -7.89 -5.75 15.02
C GLU A 368 -8.54 -6.03 13.65
N TYR A 369 -9.85 -5.83 13.56
CA TYR A 369 -10.60 -5.87 12.30
C TYR A 369 -11.66 -4.78 12.26
N HIS A 370 -11.71 -4.05 11.15
CA HIS A 370 -12.75 -3.06 10.86
C HIS A 370 -13.21 -3.17 9.40
N ASN A 371 -14.37 -2.61 9.09
CA ASN A 371 -14.77 -2.34 7.71
C ASN A 371 -15.07 -0.85 7.54
N CYS A 372 -14.26 -0.15 6.75
CA CYS A 372 -14.32 1.31 6.60
C CYS A 372 -15.51 1.81 5.75
N LEU A 373 -16.28 0.91 5.15
CA LEU A 373 -17.48 1.24 4.36
C LEU A 373 -18.77 1.09 5.17
N LYS A 374 -18.72 0.34 6.27
CA LYS A 374 -19.87 0.18 7.17
C LYS A 374 -19.97 1.39 8.10
N PRO A 375 -21.19 1.89 8.38
CA PRO A 375 -21.36 2.88 9.43
C PRO A 375 -20.85 2.30 10.75
N PRO A 376 -20.27 3.12 11.66
CA PRO A 376 -19.94 2.66 12.99
C PRO A 376 -21.21 2.08 13.61
N SER A 377 -21.16 0.81 14.03
CA SER A 377 -22.25 0.18 14.74
C SER A 377 -22.55 1.04 15.98
N VAL A 378 -23.73 1.65 16.01
CA VAL A 378 -24.24 2.32 17.20
C VAL A 378 -24.43 1.21 18.23
N PHE A 379 -23.58 1.20 19.25
CA PHE A 379 -23.72 0.32 20.41
C PHE A 379 -24.78 0.85 21.36
#